data_AF-A0A6J7CM07-F1
#
_entry.id   AF-A0A6J7CM07-F1
#
_cell.length_a   1.000
_cell.length_b   1.000
_cell.length_c   1.000
_cell.angle_alpha   90.00
_cell.angle_beta   90.00
_cell.angle_gamma   90.00
#
_symmetry.space_group_name_H-M   'P 1'
#
loop_
_entity.id
_entity.type
_entity.pdbx_description
1 polymer ?
#
loop_
_entity_poly.entity_id
_entity_poly.type
_entity_poly.pdbx_seq_one_letter_code
_entity_poly.pdbx_strand_id
1 'polypeptide(L)'
;MSNPISFGAFLGDWSRYIPNGTSNGKLALATFGAQAMTLIPFIFGVATATLVTGGDYVVGLIGAAPDWYAYLIIIVAFVGGLSTGSTSLYGTGLDFSSVFPKLSRVQATIAIGTVAFAFIVVGRLYFDLLGAVNGFVGAIVVTTTPWMIIMAIGFWNRRGWYSNEDLQVFNRGKKGGRYWYTNGINWRAMVAWVVSAVLGLQFAYYPPIIEGQWNAVAGGVDLSLIVAIVSAAVLYVGALVLFPEPDYVFGPKGPRIGRSVKSTIPPVR
;
A
#
# COMPACT_ATOMS: atom_id res chain seq x y z
N MET A 1 -8.95 2.50 -9.92
CA MET A 1 -7.70 2.01 -10.53
C MET A 1 -6.56 2.19 -9.52
N SER A 2 -6.34 1.23 -8.61
CA SER A 2 -5.37 1.38 -7.50
C SER A 2 -4.90 0.06 -6.87
N ASN A 3 -5.58 -1.06 -7.18
CA ASN A 3 -5.49 -2.31 -6.43
C ASN A 3 -4.07 -2.78 -6.05
N PRO A 4 -3.08 -2.90 -6.96
CA PRO A 4 -1.82 -3.55 -6.58
C PRO A 4 -1.00 -2.75 -5.57
N ILE A 5 -1.09 -1.41 -5.58
CA ILE A 5 -0.30 -0.55 -4.68
C ILE A 5 -0.94 -0.51 -3.29
N SER A 6 -2.28 -0.46 -3.20
CA SER A 6 -2.98 -0.45 -1.91
C SER A 6 -2.78 -1.74 -1.11
N PHE A 7 -2.44 -2.87 -1.77
CA PHE A 7 -2.12 -4.12 -1.07
C PHE A 7 -0.66 -4.21 -0.59
N GLY A 8 0.19 -3.22 -0.89
CA GLY A 8 1.61 -3.23 -0.52
C GLY A 8 1.85 -3.40 0.98
N ALA A 9 1.00 -2.79 1.82
CA ALA A 9 1.09 -2.91 3.27
C ALA A 9 0.80 -4.34 3.78
N PHE A 10 -0.06 -5.09 3.10
CA PHE A 10 -0.52 -6.42 3.53
C PHE A 10 0.38 -7.56 3.06
N LEU A 11 1.42 -7.30 2.25
CA LEU A 11 2.33 -8.34 1.72
C LEU A 11 2.93 -9.24 2.81
N GLY A 12 3.26 -8.67 3.96
CA GLY A 12 3.80 -9.41 5.10
C GLY A 12 2.84 -10.50 5.62
N ASP A 13 1.54 -10.20 5.66
CA ASP A 13 0.52 -11.12 6.17
C ASP A 13 0.33 -12.34 5.29
N TRP A 14 0.48 -12.20 3.96
CA TRP A 14 0.39 -13.30 3.02
C TRP A 14 1.69 -14.10 2.96
N SER A 15 2.83 -13.38 2.95
CA SER A 15 4.15 -13.99 2.81
C SER A 15 4.52 -14.92 3.97
N ARG A 16 3.94 -14.73 5.17
CA ARG A 16 4.18 -15.60 6.34
C ARG A 16 3.72 -17.04 6.16
N TYR A 17 2.81 -17.28 5.21
CA TYR A 17 2.29 -18.62 4.89
C TYR A 17 3.13 -19.33 3.82
N ILE A 18 4.13 -18.67 3.26
CA ILE A 18 5.03 -19.25 2.26
C ILE A 18 6.05 -20.13 2.98
N PRO A 19 6.21 -21.41 2.59
CA PRO A 19 7.20 -22.30 3.19
C PRO A 19 8.62 -21.73 3.09
N ASN A 20 9.38 -21.89 4.18
CA ASN A 20 10.78 -21.52 4.20
C ASN A 20 11.57 -22.34 3.16
N GLY A 21 12.47 -21.70 2.43
CA GLY A 21 13.23 -22.33 1.35
C GLY A 21 12.55 -22.30 -0.03
N THR A 22 11.37 -21.68 -0.17
CA THR A 22 10.77 -21.44 -1.49
C THR A 22 11.70 -20.57 -2.34
N SER A 23 12.01 -21.02 -3.57
CA SER A 23 12.96 -20.32 -4.43
C SER A 23 12.39 -18.99 -4.95
N ASN A 24 13.25 -17.97 -5.06
CA ASN A 24 12.87 -16.65 -5.57
C ASN A 24 12.20 -16.71 -6.95
N GLY A 25 12.63 -17.64 -7.82
CA GLY A 25 12.02 -17.83 -9.14
C GLY A 25 10.58 -18.34 -9.08
N LYS A 26 10.27 -19.27 -8.16
CA LYS A 26 8.89 -19.75 -7.94
C LYS A 26 8.00 -18.64 -7.39
N LEU A 27 8.53 -17.84 -6.46
CA LEU A 27 7.82 -16.67 -5.93
C LEU A 27 7.51 -15.67 -7.03
N ALA A 28 8.51 -15.29 -7.83
CA ALA A 28 8.33 -14.37 -8.95
C ALA A 28 7.29 -14.89 -9.94
N LEU A 29 7.39 -16.17 -10.36
CA LEU A 29 6.44 -16.76 -11.29
C LEU A 29 5.01 -16.78 -10.73
N ALA A 30 4.84 -17.12 -9.46
CA ALA A 30 3.53 -17.11 -8.81
C ALA A 30 2.95 -15.70 -8.75
N THR A 31 3.75 -14.68 -8.41
CA THR A 31 3.31 -13.28 -8.39
C THR A 31 2.93 -12.77 -9.77
N PHE A 32 3.77 -13.00 -10.79
CA PHE A 32 3.47 -12.61 -12.16
C PHE A 32 2.27 -13.37 -12.72
N GLY A 33 2.15 -14.67 -12.42
CA GLY A 33 0.99 -15.48 -12.78
C GLY A 33 -0.29 -14.95 -12.16
N ALA A 34 -0.29 -14.64 -10.86
CA ALA A 34 -1.43 -14.04 -10.18
C ALA A 34 -1.82 -12.70 -10.80
N GLN A 35 -0.84 -11.84 -11.11
CA GLN A 35 -1.09 -10.56 -11.79
C GLN A 35 -1.65 -10.78 -13.21
N ALA A 36 -1.14 -11.74 -13.96
CA ALA A 36 -1.65 -12.07 -15.29
C ALA A 36 -3.10 -12.58 -15.23
N MET A 37 -3.47 -13.36 -14.21
CA MET A 37 -4.84 -13.83 -14.02
C MET A 37 -5.85 -12.68 -13.79
N THR A 38 -5.40 -11.52 -13.28
CA THR A 38 -6.27 -10.33 -13.18
C THR A 38 -6.66 -9.77 -14.55
N LEU A 39 -5.94 -10.10 -15.63
CA LEU A 39 -6.31 -9.66 -16.98
C LEU A 39 -7.66 -10.25 -17.42
N ILE A 40 -8.07 -11.41 -16.89
CA ILE A 40 -9.36 -12.04 -17.21
C ILE A 40 -10.53 -11.11 -16.84
N PRO A 41 -10.70 -10.69 -15.57
CA PRO A 41 -11.77 -9.75 -15.22
C PRO A 41 -11.56 -8.36 -15.84
N PHE A 42 -10.33 -7.92 -16.13
CA PHE A 42 -10.11 -6.66 -16.84
C PHE A 42 -10.62 -6.71 -18.28
N ILE A 43 -10.29 -7.76 -19.04
CA ILE A 43 -10.75 -7.94 -20.42
C ILE A 43 -12.27 -8.05 -20.44
N PHE A 44 -12.85 -8.80 -19.49
CA PHE A 44 -14.29 -8.87 -19.32
C PHE A 44 -14.89 -7.47 -19.11
N GLY A 45 -14.36 -6.70 -18.14
CA GLY A 45 -14.84 -5.35 -17.84
C GLY A 45 -14.71 -4.37 -19.01
N VAL A 46 -13.61 -4.44 -19.78
CA VAL A 46 -13.44 -3.61 -20.98
C VAL A 46 -14.45 -4.00 -22.05
N ALA A 47 -14.62 -5.31 -22.31
CA ALA A 47 -15.56 -5.79 -23.31
C ALA A 47 -17.00 -5.38 -22.96
N THR A 48 -17.44 -5.59 -21.72
CA THR A 48 -18.79 -5.20 -21.27
C THR A 48 -18.98 -3.69 -21.22
N ALA A 49 -17.95 -2.91 -20.91
CA ALA A 49 -18.04 -1.45 -20.95
C ALA A 49 -18.37 -0.91 -22.34
N THR A 50 -17.97 -1.60 -23.42
CA THR A 50 -18.35 -1.22 -24.80
C THR A 50 -19.83 -1.44 -25.10
N LEU A 51 -20.52 -2.28 -24.32
CA LEU A 51 -21.93 -2.61 -24.48
C LEU A 51 -22.85 -1.66 -23.69
N VAL A 52 -22.30 -0.95 -22.70
CA VAL A 52 -23.05 -0.05 -21.83
C VAL A 52 -23.14 1.34 -22.48
N THR A 53 -24.35 1.77 -22.81
CA THR A 53 -24.63 3.06 -23.47
C THR A 53 -24.78 4.20 -22.46
N GLY A 54 -23.69 4.48 -21.72
CA GLY A 54 -23.61 5.59 -20.76
C GLY A 54 -24.40 5.37 -19.46
N GLY A 55 -24.07 6.16 -18.43
CA GLY A 55 -24.65 6.03 -17.09
C GLY A 55 -23.87 5.08 -16.17
N ASP A 56 -24.52 4.60 -15.10
CA ASP A 56 -23.92 3.68 -14.13
C ASP A 56 -23.61 2.33 -14.78
N TYR A 57 -22.35 1.91 -14.72
CA TYR A 57 -21.87 0.69 -15.36
C TYR A 57 -22.61 -0.57 -14.89
N VAL A 58 -22.94 -0.67 -13.60
CA VAL A 58 -23.60 -1.85 -13.04
C VAL A 58 -25.04 -1.92 -13.54
N VAL A 59 -25.77 -0.81 -13.49
CA VAL A 59 -27.16 -0.73 -13.98
C VAL A 59 -27.22 -1.01 -15.48
N GLY A 60 -26.32 -0.38 -16.25
CA GLY A 60 -26.26 -0.57 -17.69
C GLY A 60 -25.92 -2.01 -18.09
N LEU A 61 -24.98 -2.65 -17.39
CA LEU A 61 -24.63 -4.04 -17.66
C LEU A 61 -25.78 -5.00 -17.33
N ILE A 62 -26.47 -4.79 -16.21
CA ILE A 62 -27.63 -5.59 -15.83
C ILE A 62 -28.76 -5.43 -16.86
N GLY A 63 -29.02 -4.20 -17.32
CA GLY A 63 -30.07 -3.93 -18.31
C GLY A 63 -29.76 -4.46 -19.72
N ALA A 64 -28.48 -4.61 -20.08
CA ALA A 64 -28.05 -5.19 -21.36
C ALA A 64 -27.94 -6.72 -21.32
N ALA A 65 -27.87 -7.33 -20.13
CA ALA A 65 -27.70 -8.76 -19.97
C ALA A 65 -29.05 -9.52 -20.07
N PRO A 66 -29.06 -10.75 -20.60
CA PRO A 66 -30.21 -11.64 -20.47
C PRO A 66 -30.56 -11.87 -18.99
N ASP A 67 -31.85 -11.95 -18.64
CA ASP A 67 -32.32 -12.04 -17.25
C ASP A 67 -31.61 -13.14 -16.45
N TRP A 68 -31.48 -14.34 -17.01
CA TRP A 68 -30.80 -15.48 -16.37
C TRP A 68 -29.32 -15.19 -16.04
N TYR A 69 -28.65 -14.40 -16.90
CA TYR A 69 -27.24 -14.04 -16.74
C TYR A 69 -27.07 -12.86 -15.80
N ALA A 70 -28.02 -11.93 -15.77
CA ALA A 70 -28.03 -10.81 -14.83
C ALA A 70 -28.01 -11.31 -13.37
N TYR A 71 -28.79 -12.35 -13.03
CA TYR A 71 -28.74 -12.96 -11.69
C TYR A 71 -27.34 -13.50 -11.35
N LEU A 72 -26.67 -14.16 -12.30
CA LEU A 72 -25.31 -14.67 -12.09
C LEU A 72 -24.30 -13.53 -11.87
N ILE A 73 -24.39 -12.45 -12.67
CA ILE A 73 -23.53 -11.27 -12.50
C ILE A 73 -23.71 -10.67 -11.10
N ILE A 74 -24.95 -10.52 -10.64
CA ILE A 74 -25.26 -9.95 -9.31
C ILE A 74 -24.66 -10.83 -8.20
N ILE A 75 -24.82 -12.15 -8.28
CA ILE A 75 -24.25 -13.08 -7.29
C ILE A 75 -22.73 -12.99 -7.28
N VAL A 76 -22.09 -13.03 -8.45
CA VAL A 76 -20.62 -12.95 -8.57
C VAL A 76 -20.11 -11.61 -8.05
N ALA A 77 -20.78 -10.50 -8.39
CA ALA A 77 -20.42 -9.17 -7.91
C ALA A 77 -20.57 -9.05 -6.39
N PHE A 78 -21.65 -9.60 -5.82
CA PHE A 78 -21.88 -9.60 -4.38
C PHE A 78 -20.84 -10.44 -3.64
N VAL A 79 -20.61 -11.69 -4.06
CA VAL A 79 -19.63 -12.60 -3.43
C VAL A 79 -18.21 -12.06 -3.59
N GLY A 80 -17.85 -11.54 -4.76
CA GLY A 80 -16.55 -10.91 -5.01
C GLY A 80 -16.32 -9.66 -4.16
N GLY A 81 -17.35 -8.83 -4.00
CA GLY A 81 -17.34 -7.68 -3.10
C GLY A 81 -17.14 -8.08 -1.64
N LEU A 82 -17.88 -9.09 -1.17
CA LEU A 82 -17.74 -9.62 0.19
C LEU A 82 -16.33 -10.17 0.46
N SER A 83 -15.75 -10.90 -0.50
CA SER A 83 -14.39 -11.43 -0.38
C SER A 83 -13.37 -10.30 -0.20
N THR A 84 -13.39 -9.30 -1.09
CA THR A 84 -12.46 -8.15 -1.05
C THR A 84 -12.65 -7.31 0.22
N GLY A 85 -13.90 -7.08 0.62
CA GLY A 85 -14.23 -6.33 1.83
C GLY A 85 -13.75 -7.06 3.10
N SER A 86 -13.97 -8.36 3.19
CA SER A 86 -13.55 -9.17 4.35
C SER A 86 -12.03 -9.18 4.52
N THR A 87 -11.28 -9.32 3.42
CA THR A 87 -9.81 -9.26 3.46
C THR A 87 -9.30 -7.90 3.92
N SER A 88 -9.87 -6.82 3.40
CA SER A 88 -9.46 -5.44 3.75
C SER A 88 -9.78 -5.11 5.21
N LEU A 89 -10.94 -5.57 5.70
CA LEU A 89 -11.37 -5.40 7.09
C LEU A 89 -10.47 -6.20 8.05
N TYR A 90 -10.10 -7.44 7.67
CA TYR A 90 -9.22 -8.28 8.47
C TYR A 90 -7.83 -7.66 8.63
N GLY A 91 -7.21 -7.22 7.52
CA GLY A 91 -5.88 -6.59 7.56
C GLY A 91 -5.88 -5.33 8.42
N THR A 92 -6.83 -4.43 8.19
CA THR A 92 -6.94 -3.18 8.96
C THR A 92 -7.22 -3.44 10.44
N GLY A 93 -8.04 -4.46 10.77
CA GLY A 93 -8.30 -4.86 12.14
C GLY A 93 -7.05 -5.38 12.87
N LEU A 94 -6.18 -6.13 12.17
CA LEU A 94 -4.89 -6.55 12.71
C LEU A 94 -3.99 -5.34 13.00
N ASP A 95 -3.83 -4.43 12.04
CA ASP A 95 -3.00 -3.23 12.20
C ASP A 95 -3.46 -2.38 13.38
N PHE A 96 -4.77 -2.15 13.51
CA PHE A 96 -5.33 -1.36 14.60
C PHE A 96 -5.17 -2.03 15.96
N SER A 97 -5.29 -3.37 16.02
CA SER A 97 -5.06 -4.13 17.26
C SER A 97 -3.60 -4.07 17.72
N SER A 98 -2.64 -3.92 16.79
CA SER A 98 -1.23 -3.72 17.11
C SER A 98 -0.93 -2.32 17.65
N VAL A 99 -1.66 -1.29 17.20
CA VAL A 99 -1.53 0.09 17.70
C VAL A 99 -2.23 0.28 19.05
N PHE A 100 -3.35 -0.39 19.27
CA PHE A 100 -4.12 -0.35 20.51
C PHE A 100 -4.23 -1.74 21.15
N PRO A 101 -3.20 -2.19 21.90
CA PRO A 101 -3.13 -3.56 22.45
C PRO A 101 -4.26 -3.94 23.42
N LYS A 102 -5.03 -2.94 23.88
CA LYS A 102 -6.17 -3.13 24.79
C LYS A 102 -7.41 -3.67 24.09
N LEU A 103 -7.50 -3.60 22.77
CA LEU A 103 -8.64 -4.09 22.00
C LEU A 103 -8.38 -5.51 21.51
N SER A 104 -9.34 -6.40 21.71
CA SER A 104 -9.30 -7.70 21.02
C SER A 104 -9.44 -7.51 19.52
N ARG A 105 -8.91 -8.46 18.72
CA ARG A 105 -9.00 -8.40 17.25
C ARG A 105 -10.44 -8.23 16.77
N VAL A 106 -11.39 -8.92 17.41
CA VAL A 106 -12.82 -8.81 17.07
C VAL A 106 -13.36 -7.40 17.35
N GLN A 107 -13.02 -6.81 18.50
CA GLN A 107 -13.44 -5.44 18.85
C GLN A 107 -12.84 -4.40 17.90
N ALA A 108 -11.56 -4.53 17.57
CA ALA A 108 -10.88 -3.65 16.60
C ALA A 108 -11.55 -3.70 15.23
N THR A 109 -11.83 -4.92 14.74
CA THR A 109 -12.51 -5.15 13.46
C THR A 109 -13.92 -4.57 13.43
N ILE A 110 -14.72 -4.79 14.48
CA ILE A 110 -16.08 -4.24 14.57
C ILE A 110 -16.02 -2.71 14.62
N ALA A 111 -15.15 -2.13 15.44
CA ALA A 111 -15.04 -0.68 15.60
C ALA A 111 -14.68 0.00 14.26
N ILE A 112 -13.65 -0.49 13.58
CA ILE A 112 -13.24 0.05 12.26
C ILE A 112 -14.34 -0.17 11.22
N GLY A 113 -14.95 -1.36 11.21
CA GLY A 113 -16.06 -1.68 10.30
C GLY A 113 -17.24 -0.72 10.48
N THR A 114 -17.61 -0.41 11.72
CA THR A 114 -18.68 0.56 12.03
C THR A 114 -18.31 1.97 11.58
N VAL A 115 -17.08 2.42 11.86
CA VAL A 115 -16.61 3.75 11.43
C VAL A 115 -16.58 3.86 9.91
N ALA A 116 -16.03 2.85 9.22
CA ALA A 116 -15.99 2.81 7.77
C ALA A 116 -17.40 2.76 7.16
N PHE A 117 -18.31 1.96 7.74
CA PHE A 117 -19.71 1.90 7.30
C PHE A 117 -20.40 3.25 7.45
N ALA A 118 -20.28 3.89 8.62
CA ALA A 118 -20.86 5.21 8.85
C ALA A 118 -20.28 6.26 7.88
N PHE A 119 -18.97 6.25 7.66
CA PHE A 119 -18.30 7.14 6.72
C PHE A 119 -18.79 6.94 5.28
N ILE A 120 -18.94 5.69 4.82
CA ILE A 120 -19.44 5.38 3.48
C ILE A 120 -20.91 5.76 3.33
N VAL A 121 -21.76 5.46 4.31
CA VAL A 121 -23.20 5.78 4.26
C VAL A 121 -23.40 7.29 4.26
N VAL A 122 -22.77 8.02 5.18
CA VAL A 122 -22.85 9.48 5.23
C VAL A 122 -22.24 10.10 3.97
N GLY A 123 -21.07 9.60 3.55
CA GLY A 123 -20.41 10.01 2.31
C GLY A 123 -21.31 9.84 1.09
N ARG A 124 -22.01 8.70 0.97
CA ARG A 124 -22.88 8.38 -0.17
C ARG A 124 -24.16 9.20 -0.19
N LEU A 125 -24.74 9.46 0.98
CA LEU A 125 -26.05 10.10 1.08
C LEU A 125 -25.98 11.63 1.02
N TYR A 126 -24.85 12.23 1.45
CA TYR A 126 -24.73 13.67 1.59
C TYR A 126 -23.66 14.32 0.70
N PHE A 127 -22.73 13.55 0.14
CA PHE A 127 -21.64 14.06 -0.70
C PHE A 127 -21.60 13.34 -2.05
N ASP A 128 -21.03 13.98 -3.07
CA ASP A 128 -20.63 13.28 -4.30
C ASP A 128 -19.47 12.32 -3.97
N LEU A 129 -19.84 11.15 -3.46
CA LEU A 129 -18.92 10.13 -2.96
C LEU A 129 -17.92 9.70 -4.03
N LEU A 130 -18.27 9.76 -5.31
CA LEU A 130 -17.38 9.31 -6.38
C LEU A 130 -16.14 10.20 -6.49
N GLY A 131 -16.31 11.52 -6.49
CA GLY A 131 -15.19 12.46 -6.47
C GLY A 131 -14.35 12.33 -5.20
N ALA A 132 -15.01 12.24 -4.04
CA ALA A 132 -14.32 12.11 -2.75
C ALA A 132 -13.53 10.80 -2.61
N VAL A 133 -14.11 9.68 -3.03
CA VAL A 133 -13.46 8.36 -3.01
C VAL A 133 -12.30 8.32 -3.99
N ASN A 134 -12.46 8.87 -5.21
CA ASN A 134 -11.36 8.92 -6.16
C ASN A 134 -10.18 9.75 -5.65
N GLY A 135 -10.45 10.92 -5.05
CA GLY A 135 -9.42 11.73 -4.38
C GLY A 135 -8.73 10.98 -3.25
N PHE A 136 -9.49 10.35 -2.37
CA PHE A 136 -8.93 9.60 -1.25
C PHE A 136 -8.10 8.39 -1.68
N VAL A 137 -8.60 7.61 -2.64
CA VAL A 137 -7.87 6.47 -3.22
C VAL A 137 -6.60 6.95 -3.92
N GLY A 138 -6.67 8.05 -4.66
CA GLY A 138 -5.51 8.70 -5.27
C GLY A 138 -4.47 9.09 -4.22
N ALA A 139 -4.88 9.75 -3.13
CA ALA A 139 -3.98 10.10 -2.02
C ALA A 139 -3.32 8.87 -1.39
N ILE A 140 -4.07 7.82 -1.08
CA ILE A 140 -3.51 6.58 -0.52
C ILE A 140 -2.46 6.02 -1.46
N VAL A 141 -2.74 5.95 -2.76
CA VAL A 141 -1.81 5.41 -3.75
C VAL A 141 -0.54 6.26 -3.80
N VAL A 142 -0.67 7.57 -4.03
CA VAL A 142 0.47 8.50 -4.17
C VAL A 142 1.33 8.55 -2.90
N THR A 143 0.74 8.39 -1.72
CA THR A 143 1.47 8.37 -0.44
C THR A 143 2.06 7.00 -0.10
N THR A 144 1.43 5.89 -0.50
CA THR A 144 1.91 4.52 -0.21
C THR A 144 3.01 4.08 -1.16
N THR A 145 2.95 4.48 -2.43
CA THR A 145 3.98 4.18 -3.43
C THR A 145 5.42 4.54 -2.99
N PRO A 146 5.73 5.77 -2.56
CA PRO A 146 7.08 6.13 -2.17
C PRO A 146 7.57 5.32 -0.96
N TRP A 147 6.66 4.98 -0.03
CA TRP A 147 6.98 4.08 1.09
C TRP A 147 7.39 2.68 0.60
N MET A 148 6.64 2.09 -0.35
CA MET A 148 6.99 0.79 -0.93
C MET A 148 8.38 0.81 -1.61
N ILE A 149 8.69 1.89 -2.33
CA ILE A 149 9.99 2.07 -2.98
C ILE A 149 11.12 2.15 -1.95
N ILE A 150 10.93 2.92 -0.88
CA ILE A 150 11.90 3.03 0.22
C ILE A 150 12.12 1.67 0.90
N MET A 151 11.04 0.91 1.17
CA MET A 151 11.13 -0.42 1.75
C MET A 151 11.87 -1.40 0.84
N ALA A 152 11.59 -1.39 -0.47
CA ALA A 152 12.26 -2.24 -1.45
C ALA A 152 13.77 -1.91 -1.56
N ILE A 153 14.12 -0.62 -1.62
CA ILE A 153 15.52 -0.17 -1.62
C ILE A 153 16.21 -0.55 -0.32
N GLY A 154 15.55 -0.36 0.83
CA GLY A 154 16.08 -0.74 2.13
C GLY A 154 16.37 -2.23 2.24
N PHE A 155 15.43 -3.07 1.82
CA PHE A 155 15.59 -4.52 1.76
C PHE A 155 16.75 -4.93 0.85
N TRP A 156 16.83 -4.34 -0.34
CA TRP A 156 17.90 -4.60 -1.30
C TRP A 156 19.26 -4.16 -0.77
N ASN A 157 19.33 -2.97 -0.17
CA ASN A 157 20.54 -2.42 0.42
C ASN A 157 21.07 -3.28 1.56
N ARG A 158 20.17 -3.81 2.41
CA ARG A 158 20.51 -4.72 3.52
C ARG A 158 20.71 -6.17 3.08
N ARG A 159 20.58 -6.46 1.78
CA ARG A 159 20.72 -7.81 1.20
C ARG A 159 19.75 -8.82 1.81
N GLY A 160 18.57 -8.37 2.22
CA GLY A 160 17.56 -9.19 2.90
C GLY A 160 17.94 -9.61 4.32
N TRP A 161 18.98 -9.03 4.92
CA TRP A 161 19.37 -9.32 6.29
C TRP A 161 18.53 -8.51 7.28
N TYR A 162 17.84 -9.20 8.19
CA TYR A 162 17.12 -8.61 9.31
C TYR A 162 17.27 -9.50 10.56
N SER A 163 17.54 -8.88 11.70
CA SER A 163 17.46 -9.53 13.02
C SER A 163 16.00 -9.71 13.45
N ASN A 164 15.54 -10.96 13.56
CA ASN A 164 14.18 -11.31 13.98
C ASN A 164 13.88 -10.87 15.42
N GLU A 165 14.86 -10.98 16.32
CA GLU A 165 14.69 -10.61 17.73
C GLU A 165 14.50 -9.09 17.89
N ASP A 166 15.30 -8.30 17.18
CA ASP A 166 15.24 -6.83 17.24
C ASP A 166 13.96 -6.26 16.61
N LEU A 167 13.32 -6.99 15.68
CA LEU A 167 12.01 -6.61 15.13
C LEU A 167 10.88 -6.77 16.15
N GLN A 168 11.02 -7.68 17.11
CA GLN A 168 9.98 -7.97 18.12
C GLN A 168 10.09 -7.10 19.38
N VAL A 169 11.11 -6.23 19.48
CA VAL A 169 11.31 -5.35 20.64
C VAL A 169 10.08 -4.46 20.87
N PHE A 170 9.52 -3.88 19.80
CA PHE A 170 8.35 -3.02 19.89
C PHE A 170 7.07 -3.77 20.24
N ASN A 171 6.89 -4.99 19.71
CA ASN A 171 5.77 -5.85 20.08
C ASN A 171 5.77 -6.23 21.57
N ARG A 172 6.95 -6.24 22.20
CA ARG A 172 7.11 -6.48 23.65
C ARG A 172 6.93 -5.22 24.50
N GLY A 173 6.55 -4.09 23.90
CA GLY A 173 6.41 -2.80 24.58
C GLY A 173 7.73 -2.17 25.02
N LYS A 174 8.87 -2.67 24.52
CA LYS A 174 10.21 -2.17 24.85
C LYS A 174 10.69 -1.12 23.85
N LYS A 175 11.66 -0.30 24.25
CA LYS A 175 12.30 0.74 23.45
C LYS A 175 13.76 0.38 23.19
N GLY A 176 14.36 0.91 22.13
CA GLY A 176 15.75 0.62 21.77
C GLY A 176 15.89 -0.55 20.79
N GLY A 177 17.09 -1.13 20.69
CA GLY A 177 17.41 -2.15 19.70
C GLY A 177 17.84 -1.58 18.35
N ARG A 178 18.22 -2.47 17.42
CA ARG A 178 18.84 -2.11 16.13
C ARG A 178 17.99 -1.15 15.27
N TYR A 179 16.67 -1.26 15.34
CA TYR A 179 15.76 -0.49 14.50
C TYR A 179 15.12 0.70 15.21
N TRP A 180 15.65 1.11 16.37
CA TRP A 180 15.16 2.29 17.07
C TRP A 180 15.60 3.61 16.44
N TYR A 181 16.74 3.62 15.74
CA TYR A 181 17.31 4.83 15.14
C TYR A 181 17.29 6.03 16.12
N THR A 182 16.74 7.18 15.71
CA THR A 182 16.61 8.38 16.53
C THR A 182 15.22 8.42 17.16
N ASN A 183 15.10 7.96 18.41
CA ASN A 183 13.84 7.95 19.17
C ASN A 183 12.66 7.22 18.49
N GLY A 184 12.95 6.15 17.74
CA GLY A 184 11.95 5.36 17.02
C GLY A 184 11.75 5.78 15.57
N ILE A 185 12.44 6.83 15.10
CA ILE A 185 12.25 7.38 13.75
C ILE A 185 13.53 7.23 12.95
N ASN A 186 13.42 6.63 11.76
CA ASN A 186 14.43 6.71 10.72
C ASN A 186 14.18 7.96 9.87
N TRP A 187 14.82 9.09 10.23
CA TRP A 187 14.63 10.36 9.54
C TRP A 187 15.00 10.34 8.06
N ARG A 188 15.92 9.45 7.64
CA ARG A 188 16.31 9.31 6.23
C ARG A 188 15.16 8.79 5.39
N ALA A 189 14.48 7.77 5.89
CA ALA A 189 13.29 7.22 5.26
C ALA A 189 12.10 8.18 5.40
N MET A 190 11.89 8.77 6.58
CA MET A 190 10.75 9.64 6.85
C MET A 190 10.76 10.90 5.99
N VAL A 191 11.90 11.60 5.90
CA VAL A 191 12.03 12.81 5.07
C VAL A 191 11.87 12.47 3.59
N ALA A 192 12.53 11.41 3.11
CA ALA A 192 12.38 10.96 1.73
C ALA A 192 10.93 10.62 1.39
N TRP A 193 10.22 9.96 2.30
CA TRP A 193 8.81 9.61 2.13
C TRP A 193 7.90 10.84 2.09
N VAL A 194 7.97 11.71 3.10
CA VAL A 194 7.11 12.91 3.20
C VAL A 194 7.31 13.82 2.00
N VAL A 195 8.57 14.11 1.64
CA VAL A 195 8.86 14.99 0.50
C VAL A 195 8.35 14.36 -0.80
N SER A 196 8.53 13.06 -0.99
CA SER A 196 8.05 12.37 -2.20
C SER A 196 6.53 12.31 -2.32
N ALA A 197 5.85 12.09 -1.20
CA ALA A 197 4.39 12.10 -1.13
C ALA A 197 3.84 13.49 -1.47
N VAL A 198 4.40 14.55 -0.87
CA VAL A 198 4.01 15.93 -1.16
C VAL A 198 4.26 16.26 -2.63
N LEU A 199 5.44 15.94 -3.16
CA LEU A 199 5.75 16.16 -4.58
C LEU A 199 4.77 15.41 -5.49
N GLY A 200 4.51 14.13 -5.23
CA GLY A 200 3.53 13.35 -6.00
C GLY A 200 2.14 13.98 -5.98
N LEU A 201 1.67 14.45 -4.82
CA LEU A 201 0.38 15.12 -4.68
C LEU A 201 0.32 16.44 -5.46
N GLN A 202 1.44 17.14 -5.65
CA GLN A 202 1.47 18.36 -6.48
C GLN A 202 1.28 18.09 -7.99
N PHE A 203 1.47 16.86 -8.45
CA PHE A 203 1.18 16.45 -9.82
C PHE A 203 -0.13 15.66 -9.96
N ALA A 204 -0.82 15.40 -8.85
CA ALA A 204 -2.05 14.61 -8.83
C ALA A 204 -3.27 15.44 -9.28
N TYR A 205 -4.19 14.78 -10.00
CA TYR A 205 -5.45 15.36 -10.46
C TYR A 205 -6.64 14.44 -10.14
N TYR A 206 -7.24 14.66 -8.97
CA TYR A 206 -8.44 13.98 -8.50
C TYR A 206 -9.47 15.01 -8.00
N PRO A 207 -10.12 15.75 -8.92
CA PRO A 207 -11.11 16.76 -8.56
C PRO A 207 -12.34 16.13 -7.87
N PRO A 208 -13.01 16.85 -6.94
CA PRO A 208 -12.70 18.19 -6.46
C PRO A 208 -11.74 18.23 -5.25
N ILE A 209 -11.20 17.08 -4.83
CA ILE A 209 -10.48 16.97 -3.54
C ILE A 209 -8.99 17.28 -3.66
N ILE A 210 -8.35 16.81 -4.72
CA ILE A 210 -6.89 16.90 -4.89
C ILE A 210 -6.58 17.46 -6.26
N GLU A 211 -6.12 18.70 -6.29
CA GLU A 211 -5.66 19.35 -7.51
C GLU A 211 -4.28 19.96 -7.22
N GLY A 212 -3.24 19.22 -7.60
CA GLY A 212 -1.87 19.65 -7.39
C GLY A 212 -1.49 20.82 -8.29
N GLN A 213 -0.59 21.70 -7.85
CA GLN A 213 -0.23 22.92 -8.61
C GLN A 213 0.37 22.64 -10.00
N TRP A 214 0.95 21.45 -10.19
CA TRP A 214 1.63 21.04 -11.42
C TRP A 214 0.90 19.93 -12.18
N ASN A 215 -0.38 19.72 -11.89
CA ASN A 215 -1.19 18.67 -12.51
C ASN A 215 -1.30 18.79 -14.05
N ALA A 216 -1.20 20.00 -14.60
CA ALA A 216 -1.36 20.27 -16.03
C ALA A 216 -0.04 20.25 -16.83
N VAL A 217 1.11 20.07 -16.17
CA VAL A 217 2.44 20.20 -16.80
C VAL A 217 2.65 19.21 -17.94
N ALA A 218 2.00 18.05 -17.90
CA ALA A 218 2.10 17.01 -18.93
C ALA A 218 0.90 16.94 -19.87
N GLY A 219 0.15 18.04 -20.03
CA GLY A 219 -0.96 18.10 -21.00
C GLY A 219 -2.10 17.12 -20.73
N GLY A 220 -2.38 16.84 -19.44
CA GLY A 220 -3.45 15.94 -19.01
C GLY A 220 -3.00 14.53 -18.61
N VAL A 221 -1.70 14.22 -18.69
CA VAL A 221 -1.14 12.96 -18.14
C VAL A 221 -0.87 13.11 -16.64
N ASP A 222 -1.41 12.21 -15.82
CA ASP A 222 -1.13 12.16 -14.38
C ASP A 222 0.32 11.68 -14.13
N LEU A 223 1.18 12.59 -13.68
CA LEU A 223 2.59 12.31 -13.36
C LEU A 223 2.81 11.99 -11.87
N SER A 224 1.78 12.03 -11.02
CA SER A 224 1.90 11.90 -9.56
C SER A 224 2.68 10.66 -9.13
N LEU A 225 2.34 9.50 -9.72
CA LEU A 225 2.99 8.23 -9.41
C LEU A 225 4.46 8.19 -9.85
N ILE A 226 4.76 8.66 -11.06
CA ILE A 226 6.12 8.67 -11.59
C ILE A 226 7.00 9.56 -10.72
N VAL A 227 6.52 10.75 -10.39
CA VAL A 227 7.23 11.70 -9.53
C VAL A 227 7.44 11.09 -8.14
N ALA A 228 6.41 10.52 -7.52
CA ALA A 228 6.53 9.90 -6.20
C ALA A 228 7.54 8.74 -6.17
N ILE A 229 7.58 7.90 -7.20
CA ILE A 229 8.55 6.78 -7.31
C ILE A 229 9.97 7.32 -7.47
N VAL A 230 10.18 8.20 -8.45
CA VAL A 230 11.51 8.71 -8.79
C VAL A 230 12.08 9.54 -7.65
N SER A 231 11.28 10.44 -7.07
CA SER A 231 11.73 11.25 -5.93
C SER A 231 12.05 10.37 -4.72
N ALA A 232 11.25 9.34 -4.43
CA ALA A 232 11.52 8.44 -3.30
C ALA A 232 12.83 7.68 -3.49
N ALA A 233 13.07 7.17 -4.70
CA ALA A 233 14.31 6.49 -5.03
C ALA A 233 15.52 7.42 -4.89
N VAL A 234 15.47 8.60 -5.51
CA VAL A 234 16.58 9.56 -5.48
C VAL A 234 16.84 10.07 -4.07
N LEU A 235 15.81 10.51 -3.35
CA LEU A 235 15.96 11.08 -2.01
C LEU A 235 16.43 10.05 -1.00
N TYR A 236 15.91 8.82 -1.05
CA TYR A 236 16.32 7.79 -0.10
C TYR A 236 17.72 7.25 -0.40
N VAL A 237 18.07 7.01 -1.67
CA VAL A 237 19.44 6.63 -2.06
C VAL A 237 20.42 7.74 -1.69
N GLY A 238 20.08 9.00 -1.99
CA GLY A 238 20.88 10.15 -1.59
C GLY A 238 21.05 10.24 -0.07
N ALA A 239 19.99 10.01 0.69
CA ALA A 239 20.05 9.98 2.15
C ALA A 239 20.94 8.85 2.68
N LEU A 240 20.94 7.67 2.06
CA LEU A 240 21.82 6.56 2.45
C LEU A 240 23.30 6.83 2.13
N VAL A 241 23.59 7.60 1.07
CA VAL A 241 24.96 7.97 0.70
C VAL A 241 25.49 9.10 1.58
N LEU A 242 24.69 10.16 1.79
CA LEU A 242 25.07 11.34 2.57
C LEU A 242 25.06 11.08 4.08
N PHE A 243 24.11 10.26 4.54
CA PHE A 243 23.96 9.88 5.93
C PHE A 243 23.99 8.35 6.01
N PRO A 244 25.17 7.73 6.22
CA PRO A 244 25.31 6.28 6.15
C PRO A 244 24.73 5.57 7.38
N GLU A 245 24.09 4.40 7.21
CA GLU A 245 23.44 3.65 8.30
C GLU A 245 24.46 3.00 9.25
N PRO A 246 24.07 2.77 10.53
CA PRO A 246 24.91 2.03 11.47
C PRO A 246 25.31 0.66 10.93
N ASP A 247 26.55 0.23 11.16
CA ASP A 247 27.02 -1.09 10.75
C ASP A 247 26.21 -2.25 11.33
N TYR A 248 25.71 -2.10 12.57
CA TYR A 248 24.90 -3.12 13.22
C TYR A 248 23.54 -3.40 12.53
N VAL A 249 23.05 -2.55 11.61
CA VAL A 249 21.82 -2.85 10.85
C VAL A 249 22.06 -3.70 9.61
N PHE A 250 23.32 -4.05 9.33
CA PHE A 250 23.71 -4.87 8.19
C PHE A 250 24.24 -6.24 8.63
N GLY A 251 24.09 -7.22 7.73
CA GLY A 251 24.77 -8.50 7.86
C GLY A 251 26.27 -8.41 7.55
N PRO A 252 27.01 -9.54 7.59
CA PRO A 252 28.47 -9.57 7.43
C PRO A 252 29.01 -8.96 6.12
N LYS A 253 28.18 -8.95 5.07
CA LYS A 253 28.53 -8.43 3.74
C LYS A 253 28.35 -6.90 3.61
N GLY A 254 27.86 -6.23 4.65
CA GLY A 254 27.61 -4.79 4.65
C GLY A 254 26.52 -4.33 3.68
N PRO A 255 26.34 -3.00 3.52
CA PRO A 255 25.39 -2.41 2.58
C PRO A 255 25.74 -2.71 1.12
N ARG A 256 24.74 -2.59 0.22
CA ARG A 256 24.99 -2.50 -1.24
C ARG A 256 25.27 -1.06 -1.69
N ILE A 257 24.67 -0.08 -1.01
CA ILE A 257 24.70 1.34 -1.35
C ILE A 257 25.47 2.07 -0.26
N GLY A 258 26.46 2.86 -0.66
CA GLY A 258 27.21 3.72 0.26
C GLY A 258 28.08 2.93 1.25
N ARG A 259 28.38 3.57 2.38
CA ARG A 259 29.18 3.02 3.48
C ARG A 259 28.27 2.75 4.69
N SER A 260 28.81 2.07 5.70
CA SER A 260 28.20 2.05 7.04
C SER A 260 29.07 2.84 8.02
N VAL A 261 28.44 3.32 9.10
CA VAL A 261 29.13 4.02 10.19
C VAL A 261 29.19 3.09 11.39
N LYS A 262 30.37 2.95 12.00
CA LYS A 262 30.52 2.18 13.25
C LYS A 262 29.68 2.83 14.34
N SER A 263 28.80 2.07 14.96
CA SER A 263 27.95 2.54 16.05
C SER A 263 27.62 1.41 17.02
N THR A 264 27.09 1.76 18.18
CA THR A 264 26.65 0.79 19.19
C THR A 264 25.15 0.63 19.15
N ILE A 265 24.68 -0.60 19.34
CA ILE A 265 23.24 -0.89 19.38
C ILE A 265 22.65 -0.20 20.62
N PRO A 266 21.61 0.64 20.47
CA PRO A 266 20.93 1.23 21.62
C PRO A 266 20.40 0.14 22.56
N PRO A 267 20.61 0.26 23.88
CA PRO A 267 20.16 -0.76 24.83
C PRO A 267 18.64 -0.88 24.79
N VAL A 268 18.16 -2.12 24.83
CA VAL A 268 16.72 -2.41 24.91
C VAL A 268 16.26 -2.12 26.35
N ARG A 269 15.28 -1.23 26.50
CA ARG A 269 14.68 -0.82 27.77
C ARG A 269 13.19 -1.16 27.81
#